data_AF-A0A5C1YUM3-F1
#
_entry.id   AF-A0A5C1YUM3-F1
#
_cell.length_a   1.000
_cell.length_b   1.000
_cell.length_c   1.000
_cell.angle_alpha   90.00
_cell.angle_beta   90.00
_cell.angle_gamma   90.00
#
_symmetry.space_group_name_H-M   'P 1'
#
loop_
_entity.id
_entity.type
_entity.pdbx_description
1 polymer ?
#
loop_
_entity_poly.entity_id
_entity_poly.type
_entity_poly.pdbx_seq_one_letter_code
_entity_poly.pdbx_strand_id
1 'polypeptide(L)'
;MARLRLSANRATRQHDDLGTSTSMELLGSFYPAQDIVVTRLDQIPSAVTEYGARVAADRPRESFMIMISVPRGQRRPAGFEAAYRNGSLGTNAWMYEIFKCPLPMPDDHGVRMWGGPHTPFQFADCTPLWPDKTPDEFSSLAEGHIGLYGWLRAANARVQRLSQCTHTLLDVATVAELRAAYAARRHPLSVAQDALRAAPQALAS
;
A
#
# COMPACT_ATOMS: atom_id res chain seq x y z
N MET A 1 -3.49 -8.49 -31.81
CA MET A 1 -4.58 -8.46 -30.82
C MET A 1 -4.49 -9.71 -29.97
N ALA A 2 -4.52 -9.59 -28.65
CA ALA A 2 -4.44 -10.70 -27.71
C ALA A 2 -5.64 -10.65 -26.75
N ARG A 3 -6.27 -11.80 -26.51
CA ARG A 3 -7.28 -11.96 -25.46
C ARG A 3 -6.58 -12.38 -24.18
N LEU A 4 -6.83 -11.66 -23.09
CA LEU A 4 -6.30 -11.96 -21.76
C LEU A 4 -7.47 -12.12 -20.80
N ARG A 5 -7.25 -12.87 -19.72
CA ARG A 5 -8.21 -13.05 -18.64
C ARG A 5 -7.60 -12.61 -17.33
N LEU A 6 -8.22 -11.61 -16.72
CA LEU A 6 -7.91 -11.11 -15.39
C LEU A 6 -8.71 -11.91 -14.36
N SER A 7 -8.05 -12.38 -13.31
CA SER A 7 -8.71 -12.95 -12.14
C SER A 7 -8.09 -12.37 -10.87
N ALA A 8 -8.89 -12.19 -9.82
CA ALA A 8 -8.39 -11.76 -8.52
C ALA A 8 -8.37 -12.99 -7.60
N ASN A 9 -7.29 -13.14 -6.84
CA ASN A 9 -7.14 -14.19 -5.83
C ASN A 9 -6.71 -13.54 -4.53
N ARG A 10 -7.25 -13.99 -3.39
CA ARG A 10 -6.75 -13.56 -2.09
C ARG A 10 -5.27 -13.85 -2.00
N ALA A 11 -4.49 -12.85 -1.63
CA ALA A 11 -3.05 -12.99 -1.56
C ALA A 11 -2.47 -12.00 -0.57
N THR A 12 -1.39 -12.38 0.11
CA THR A 12 -0.60 -11.50 0.97
C THR A 12 0.87 -11.73 0.71
N ARG A 13 1.68 -10.68 0.82
CA ARG A 13 3.14 -10.77 0.69
C ARG A 13 3.76 -10.68 2.06
N GLN A 14 4.70 -11.56 2.36
CA GLN A 14 5.47 -11.57 3.58
C GLN A 14 6.94 -11.32 3.26
N HIS A 15 7.59 -10.51 4.08
CA HIS A 15 9.00 -10.20 4.08
C HIS A 15 9.58 -10.69 5.41
N ASP A 16 10.59 -11.53 5.33
CA ASP A 16 11.39 -11.97 6.47
C ASP A 16 12.88 -11.95 6.13
N ASP A 17 13.72 -12.32 7.10
CA ASP A 17 15.17 -12.27 6.95
C ASP A 17 15.69 -13.20 5.84
N LEU A 18 14.87 -14.16 5.39
CA LEU A 18 15.19 -15.13 4.34
C LEU A 18 14.68 -14.69 2.96
N GLY A 19 13.83 -13.66 2.89
CA GLY A 19 13.39 -13.06 1.65
C GLY A 19 11.92 -12.68 1.63
N THR A 20 11.35 -12.67 0.42
CA THR A 20 9.95 -12.29 0.19
C THR A 20 9.16 -13.50 -0.29
N SER A 21 8.08 -13.85 0.41
CA SER A 21 7.13 -14.89 0.01
C SER A 21 5.76 -14.29 -0.26
N THR A 22 4.99 -14.90 -1.16
CA THR A 22 3.60 -14.52 -1.43
C THR A 22 2.72 -15.72 -1.15
N SER A 23 1.81 -15.59 -0.18
CA SER A 23 0.74 -16.54 0.06
C SER A 23 -0.44 -16.17 -0.83
N MET A 24 -1.03 -17.12 -1.53
CA MET A 24 -2.16 -16.89 -2.44
C MET A 24 -3.12 -18.07 -2.46
N GLU A 25 -4.40 -17.79 -2.39
CA GLU A 25 -5.47 -18.78 -2.54
C GLU A 25 -5.79 -18.97 -4.03
N LEU A 26 -5.25 -20.04 -4.64
CA LEU A 26 -5.37 -20.29 -6.08
C LEU A 26 -6.69 -20.92 -6.52
N LEU A 27 -7.45 -21.53 -5.61
CA LEU A 27 -8.61 -22.38 -5.93
C LEU A 27 -9.95 -21.75 -5.50
N GLY A 28 -9.95 -20.48 -5.09
CA GLY A 28 -11.16 -19.79 -4.62
C GLY A 28 -11.92 -19.06 -5.73
N SER A 29 -13.25 -18.99 -5.61
CA SER A 29 -14.12 -18.09 -6.39
C SER A 29 -14.15 -16.68 -5.79
N PHE A 30 -12.96 -16.09 -5.58
CA PHE A 30 -12.83 -14.82 -4.86
C PHE A 30 -13.60 -13.67 -5.55
N TYR A 31 -13.45 -13.55 -6.88
CA TYR A 31 -14.16 -12.55 -7.67
C TYR A 31 -14.35 -13.03 -9.12
N PRO A 32 -15.44 -12.64 -9.82
CA PRO A 32 -15.64 -13.00 -11.22
C PRO A 32 -14.49 -12.53 -12.11
N ALA A 33 -13.91 -13.47 -12.86
CA ALA A 33 -12.86 -13.15 -13.81
C ALA A 33 -13.39 -12.29 -14.97
N GLN A 34 -12.53 -11.45 -15.53
CA GLN A 34 -12.85 -10.60 -16.67
C GLN A 34 -11.95 -10.90 -17.85
N ASP A 35 -12.54 -11.09 -19.02
CA ASP A 35 -11.80 -11.12 -20.27
C ASP A 35 -11.59 -9.70 -20.80
N ILE A 36 -10.38 -9.42 -21.27
CA ILE A 36 -10.01 -8.18 -21.94
C ILE A 36 -9.38 -8.49 -23.30
N VAL A 37 -9.50 -7.56 -24.22
CA VAL A 37 -8.87 -7.62 -25.54
C VAL A 37 -7.91 -6.45 -25.64
N VAL A 38 -6.63 -6.75 -25.86
CA VAL A 38 -5.57 -5.74 -25.96
C VAL A 38 -4.84 -5.84 -27.30
N THR A 39 -4.46 -4.70 -27.84
CA THR A 39 -3.60 -4.60 -29.03
C THR A 39 -2.19 -4.17 -28.67
N ARG A 40 -2.00 -3.52 -27.51
CA ARG A 40 -0.70 -3.03 -27.02
C ARG A 40 -0.49 -3.35 -25.54
N LEU A 41 0.77 -3.37 -25.11
CA LEU A 41 1.16 -3.71 -23.74
C LEU A 41 0.68 -2.66 -22.71
N ASP A 42 0.68 -1.38 -23.09
CA ASP A 42 0.31 -0.24 -22.25
C ASP A 42 -1.18 -0.20 -21.87
N GLN A 43 -2.03 -0.97 -22.55
CA GLN A 43 -3.44 -1.12 -22.23
C GLN A 43 -3.68 -2.04 -21.02
N ILE A 44 -2.72 -2.92 -20.71
CA ILE A 44 -2.86 -3.91 -19.63
C ILE A 44 -2.89 -3.24 -18.24
N PRO A 45 -1.97 -2.34 -17.88
CA PRO A 45 -1.99 -1.69 -16.56
C PRO A 45 -3.30 -0.95 -16.27
N SER A 46 -3.86 -0.24 -17.25
CA SER A 46 -5.16 0.45 -17.11
C SER A 46 -6.28 -0.56 -16.85
N ALA A 47 -6.35 -1.65 -17.63
CA ALA A 47 -7.35 -2.69 -17.44
C ALA A 47 -7.22 -3.40 -16.08
N VAL A 48 -5.98 -3.64 -15.63
CA VAL A 48 -5.69 -4.19 -14.29
C VAL A 48 -6.16 -3.24 -13.20
N THR A 49 -5.88 -1.94 -13.35
CA THR A 49 -6.31 -0.88 -12.40
C THR A 49 -7.83 -0.81 -12.29
N GLU A 50 -8.54 -0.75 -13.41
CA GLU A 50 -10.00 -0.70 -13.42
C GLU A 50 -10.63 -1.97 -12.83
N TYR A 51 -10.09 -3.15 -13.17
CA TYR A 51 -10.58 -4.41 -12.61
C TYR A 51 -10.34 -4.49 -11.11
N GLY A 52 -9.12 -4.15 -10.64
CA GLY A 52 -8.80 -4.12 -9.22
C GLY A 52 -9.62 -3.11 -8.43
N ALA A 53 -9.92 -1.94 -9.00
CA ALA A 53 -10.80 -0.96 -8.37
C ALA A 53 -12.22 -1.51 -8.14
N ARG A 54 -12.79 -2.25 -9.11
CA ARG A 54 -14.09 -2.93 -8.93
C ARG A 54 -14.04 -4.01 -7.87
N VAL A 55 -12.99 -4.86 -7.90
CA VAL A 55 -12.79 -5.89 -6.86
C VAL A 55 -12.73 -5.25 -5.48
N ALA A 56 -11.96 -4.16 -5.31
CA ALA A 56 -11.81 -3.46 -4.04
C ALA A 56 -13.10 -2.77 -3.58
N ALA A 57 -13.94 -2.31 -4.51
CA ALA A 57 -15.25 -1.73 -4.19
C ALA A 57 -16.24 -2.79 -3.69
N ASP A 58 -16.28 -3.96 -4.34
CA ASP A 58 -17.21 -5.05 -3.99
C ASP A 58 -16.71 -5.92 -2.83
N ARG A 59 -15.39 -6.02 -2.68
CA ARG A 59 -14.67 -6.75 -1.62
C ARG A 59 -13.79 -5.77 -0.85
N PRO A 60 -14.39 -4.80 -0.14
CA PRO A 60 -13.61 -3.88 0.66
C PRO A 60 -12.81 -4.68 1.67
N ARG A 61 -11.62 -4.17 2.03
CA ARG A 61 -10.77 -4.72 3.10
C ARG A 61 -10.13 -6.09 2.81
N GLU A 62 -10.23 -6.58 1.59
CA GLU A 62 -9.58 -7.83 1.18
C GLU A 62 -8.26 -7.54 0.49
N SER A 63 -7.25 -8.36 0.75
CA SER A 63 -5.97 -8.32 0.05
C SER A 63 -5.92 -9.35 -1.04
N PHE A 64 -5.59 -8.91 -2.24
CA PHE A 64 -5.62 -9.77 -3.42
C PHE A 64 -4.55 -9.39 -4.44
N MET A 65 -4.18 -10.39 -5.23
CA MET A 65 -3.34 -10.24 -6.40
C MET A 65 -4.18 -10.47 -7.65
N ILE A 66 -3.95 -9.68 -8.68
CA ILE A 66 -4.57 -9.89 -9.99
C ILE A 66 -3.66 -10.78 -10.82
N MET A 67 -4.17 -11.94 -11.20
CA MET A 67 -3.54 -12.84 -12.13
C MET A 67 -3.96 -12.49 -13.56
N ILE A 68 -2.99 -12.52 -14.48
CA ILE A 68 -3.23 -12.36 -15.91
C ILE A 68 -2.94 -13.69 -16.57
N SER A 69 -3.98 -14.31 -17.10
CA SER A 69 -3.89 -15.56 -17.84
C SER A 69 -4.15 -15.33 -19.32
N VAL A 70 -3.49 -16.12 -20.16
CA VAL A 70 -3.65 -16.09 -21.62
C VAL A 70 -4.31 -17.40 -22.04
N PRO A 71 -5.47 -17.36 -22.74
CA PRO A 71 -6.12 -18.57 -23.22
C PRO A 71 -5.18 -19.41 -24.09
N ARG A 72 -5.38 -20.73 -24.09
CA ARG A 72 -4.59 -21.64 -24.92
C ARG A 72 -4.65 -21.22 -26.39
N GLY A 73 -3.50 -21.28 -27.07
CA GLY A 73 -3.36 -20.91 -28.48
C GLY A 73 -3.23 -19.40 -28.76
N GLN A 74 -3.34 -18.54 -27.76
CA GLN A 74 -3.10 -17.10 -27.91
C GLN A 74 -1.65 -16.74 -27.57
N ARG A 75 -1.10 -15.75 -28.28
CA ARG A 75 0.24 -15.21 -28.00
C ARG A 75 0.15 -14.01 -27.06
N ARG A 76 1.02 -14.00 -26.04
CA ARG A 76 1.20 -12.83 -25.16
C ARG A 76 1.70 -11.63 -25.97
N PRO A 77 1.29 -10.38 -25.66
CA PRO A 77 1.88 -9.19 -26.26
C PRO A 77 3.40 -9.15 -26.09
N ALA A 78 4.10 -8.51 -27.03
CA ALA A 78 5.54 -8.31 -26.91
C ALA A 78 5.86 -7.56 -25.61
N GLY A 79 6.92 -8.00 -24.90
CA GLY A 79 7.34 -7.40 -23.63
C GLY A 79 6.54 -7.82 -22.40
N PHE A 80 5.48 -8.63 -22.55
CA PHE A 80 4.61 -9.04 -21.44
C PHE A 80 5.39 -9.70 -20.28
N GLU A 81 6.27 -10.65 -20.56
CA GLU A 81 7.02 -11.34 -19.49
C GLU A 81 7.88 -10.38 -18.67
N ALA A 82 8.56 -9.45 -19.33
CA ALA A 82 9.41 -8.48 -18.67
C ALA A 82 8.57 -7.54 -17.80
N ALA A 83 7.45 -7.06 -18.34
CA ALA A 83 6.51 -6.20 -17.63
C ALA A 83 5.83 -6.90 -16.44
N TYR A 84 5.54 -8.19 -16.57
CA TYR A 84 4.98 -9.00 -15.49
C TYR A 84 6.02 -9.19 -14.37
N ARG A 85 7.26 -9.57 -14.72
CA ARG A 85 8.33 -9.81 -13.74
C ARG A 85 8.76 -8.55 -12.99
N ASN A 86 8.84 -7.41 -13.67
CA ASN A 86 9.23 -6.14 -13.05
C ASN A 86 8.07 -5.43 -12.33
N GLY A 87 6.86 -6.00 -12.35
CA GLY A 87 5.69 -5.46 -11.65
C GLY A 87 4.99 -4.28 -12.33
N SER A 88 5.45 -3.84 -13.51
CA SER A 88 4.86 -2.69 -14.23
C SER A 88 3.42 -2.89 -14.71
N LEU A 89 2.92 -4.13 -14.69
CA LEU A 89 1.51 -4.42 -14.96
C LEU A 89 0.58 -4.12 -13.78
N GLY A 90 1.12 -3.80 -12.59
CA GLY A 90 0.32 -3.44 -11.42
C GLY A 90 -0.41 -4.61 -10.75
N THR A 91 -0.05 -5.87 -11.03
CA THR A 91 -0.78 -7.05 -10.52
C THR A 91 -0.82 -7.18 -9.00
N ASN A 92 0.12 -6.55 -8.30
CA ASN A 92 0.31 -6.63 -6.85
C ASN A 92 -0.20 -5.38 -6.11
N ALA A 93 -0.86 -4.46 -6.80
CA ALA A 93 -1.24 -3.15 -6.28
C ALA A 93 -2.20 -3.20 -5.06
N TRP A 94 -2.95 -4.30 -4.93
CA TRP A 94 -3.96 -4.53 -3.89
C TRP A 94 -3.53 -5.58 -2.86
N MET A 95 -2.24 -5.93 -2.83
CA MET A 95 -1.71 -6.88 -1.85
C MET A 95 -1.21 -6.16 -0.59
N TYR A 96 -1.51 -6.72 0.58
CA TYR A 96 -0.86 -6.37 1.83
C TYR A 96 0.57 -6.92 1.86
N GLU A 97 1.49 -6.10 2.37
CA GLU A 97 2.88 -6.49 2.63
C GLU A 97 3.14 -6.56 4.14
N ILE A 98 3.67 -7.69 4.58
CA ILE A 98 3.87 -8.05 5.99
C ILE A 98 5.36 -8.23 6.23
N PHE A 99 5.97 -7.42 7.09
CA PHE A 99 7.37 -7.55 7.50
C PHE A 99 7.42 -8.27 8.85
N LYS A 100 7.84 -9.54 8.85
CA LYS A 100 7.92 -10.36 10.07
C LYS A 100 8.94 -9.80 11.07
N CYS A 101 10.04 -9.25 10.57
CA CYS A 101 11.02 -8.51 11.36
C CYS A 101 10.85 -7.01 11.05
N PRO A 102 10.20 -6.21 11.92
CA PRO A 102 10.10 -4.77 11.70
C PRO A 102 11.49 -4.15 11.69
N LEU A 103 11.68 -3.07 10.93
CA LEU A 103 12.92 -2.29 10.98
C LEU A 103 13.20 -1.89 12.44
N PRO A 104 14.31 -2.33 13.04
CA PRO A 104 14.62 -1.99 14.41
C PRO A 104 14.91 -0.49 14.50
N MET A 105 14.19 0.20 15.40
CA MET A 105 14.49 1.57 15.81
C MET A 105 14.70 1.58 17.33
N PRO A 106 15.62 2.39 17.87
CA PRO A 106 15.72 2.58 19.30
C PRO A 106 14.36 3.03 19.87
N ASP A 107 13.89 2.33 20.91
CA ASP A 107 12.64 2.60 21.65
C ASP A 107 11.32 2.41 20.88
N ASP A 108 11.26 1.59 19.83
CA ASP A 108 10.02 1.32 19.07
C ASP A 108 9.87 -0.15 18.66
N HIS A 109 8.63 -0.64 18.62
CA HIS A 109 8.26 -1.96 18.12
C HIS A 109 8.19 -2.02 16.57
N GLY A 110 8.28 -0.87 15.89
CA GLY A 110 8.39 -0.74 14.44
C GLY A 110 7.11 -1.14 13.67
N VAL A 111 6.99 -0.67 12.42
CA VAL A 111 5.82 -0.96 11.58
C VAL A 111 6.00 -2.31 10.88
N ARG A 112 5.30 -3.35 11.38
CA ARG A 112 5.37 -4.72 10.84
C ARG A 112 4.53 -4.96 9.60
N MET A 113 3.63 -4.05 9.21
CA MET A 113 2.73 -4.27 8.08
C MET A 113 2.46 -2.97 7.32
N TRP A 114 2.46 -3.07 5.99
CA TRP A 114 2.18 -1.97 5.08
C TRP A 114 1.04 -2.38 4.13
N GLY A 115 0.17 -1.43 3.81
CA GLY A 115 -0.79 -1.63 2.73
C GLY A 115 -0.08 -1.71 1.37
N GLY A 116 -0.71 -2.36 0.40
CA GLY A 116 -0.35 -2.21 -1.01
C GLY A 116 -0.62 -0.76 -1.48
N PRO A 117 -0.06 -0.33 -2.62
CA PRO A 117 -0.24 1.02 -3.14
C PRO A 117 -1.71 1.48 -3.24
N HIS A 118 -2.63 0.53 -3.44
CA HIS A 118 -4.06 0.78 -3.56
C HIS A 118 -4.91 0.19 -2.43
N THR A 119 -4.30 -0.50 -1.45
CA THR A 119 -5.04 -1.14 -0.36
C THR A 119 -4.33 -0.95 0.98
N PRO A 120 -4.81 -0.05 1.84
CA PRO A 120 -4.27 0.18 3.18
C PRO A 120 -4.54 -1.03 4.11
N PHE A 121 -3.70 -1.20 5.13
CA PHE A 121 -3.72 -2.29 6.13
C PHE A 121 -5.11 -2.57 6.71
N GLN A 122 -5.69 -3.76 6.51
CA GLN A 122 -6.90 -4.22 7.20
C GLN A 122 -6.87 -5.75 7.38
N PHE A 123 -6.88 -6.25 8.63
CA PHE A 123 -7.22 -7.65 8.90
C PHE A 123 -8.70 -7.74 9.26
N ALA A 124 -9.42 -8.70 8.68
CA ALA A 124 -10.82 -8.97 9.02
C ALA A 124 -11.01 -9.27 10.51
N ASP A 125 -10.03 -9.93 11.15
CA ASP A 125 -10.13 -10.44 12.53
C ASP A 125 -9.14 -9.78 13.51
N CYS A 126 -8.27 -8.90 13.01
CA CYS A 126 -7.38 -8.06 13.82
C CYS A 126 -7.65 -6.60 13.49
N THR A 127 -8.93 -6.20 13.57
CA THR A 127 -9.28 -4.78 13.60
C THR A 127 -8.50 -4.19 14.77
N PRO A 128 -7.49 -3.33 14.55
CA PRO A 128 -6.78 -2.76 15.67
C PRO A 128 -7.79 -1.98 16.52
N LEU A 129 -7.95 -2.40 17.78
CA LEU A 129 -8.72 -1.67 18.77
C LEU A 129 -7.95 -0.37 19.03
N TRP A 130 -8.49 0.74 18.55
CA TRP A 130 -7.92 2.07 18.77
C TRP A 130 -8.76 2.83 19.79
N PRO A 131 -8.13 3.49 20.77
CA PRO A 131 -8.83 4.41 21.64
C PRO A 131 -9.22 5.67 20.85
N ASP A 132 -10.51 5.96 20.94
CA ASP A 132 -11.18 7.23 20.67
C ASP A 132 -11.76 7.47 19.26
N LYS A 133 -13.09 7.65 19.27
CA LYS A 133 -13.96 8.04 18.15
C LYS A 133 -13.75 9.49 17.70
N THR A 134 -12.68 10.16 18.12
CA THR A 134 -12.47 11.59 17.91
C THR A 134 -11.58 11.81 16.68
N PRO A 135 -12.06 12.50 15.63
CA PRO A 135 -11.24 12.89 14.50
C PRO A 135 -10.05 13.75 14.94
N ASP A 136 -8.89 13.52 14.35
CA ASP A 136 -7.70 14.36 14.46
C ASP A 136 -7.37 15.04 13.11
N GLU A 137 -6.29 15.83 13.09
CA GLU A 137 -5.80 16.53 11.90
C GLU A 137 -5.40 15.63 10.71
N PHE A 138 -5.24 14.31 10.91
CA PHE A 138 -4.96 13.34 9.84
C PHE A 138 -6.19 12.60 9.35
N SER A 139 -7.32 12.70 10.04
CA SER A 139 -8.50 11.88 9.78
C SER A 139 -9.05 12.09 8.36
N SER A 140 -9.05 13.33 7.85
CA SER A 140 -9.44 13.64 6.47
C SER A 140 -8.38 13.23 5.44
N LEU A 141 -7.10 13.41 5.76
CA LEU A 141 -5.98 13.09 4.86
C LEU A 141 -5.78 11.58 4.67
N ALA A 142 -6.17 10.82 5.69
CA ALA A 142 -6.08 9.38 5.73
C ALA A 142 -7.44 8.69 5.55
N GLU A 143 -8.46 9.44 5.11
CA GLU A 143 -9.78 8.90 4.81
C GLU A 143 -9.66 7.75 3.80
N GLY A 144 -10.23 6.60 4.13
CA GLY A 144 -10.09 5.36 3.35
C GLY A 144 -8.79 4.57 3.58
N HIS A 145 -7.83 5.07 4.39
CA HIS A 145 -6.51 4.47 4.58
C HIS A 145 -6.07 4.20 6.01
N ILE A 146 -6.44 3.03 6.56
CA ILE A 146 -6.07 2.59 7.92
C ILE A 146 -4.53 2.45 8.12
N GLY A 147 -3.79 2.02 7.09
CA GLY A 147 -2.32 1.89 7.15
C GLY A 147 -1.55 3.21 7.04
N LEU A 148 -2.02 4.16 6.21
CA LEU A 148 -1.43 5.51 6.12
C LEU A 148 -1.78 6.33 7.37
N TYR A 149 -3.01 6.20 7.88
CA TYR A 149 -3.45 6.91 9.08
C TYR A 149 -2.62 6.57 10.32
N GLY A 150 -2.42 5.27 10.60
CA GLY A 150 -1.59 4.84 11.73
C GLY A 150 -0.14 5.30 11.60
N TRP A 151 0.39 5.31 10.37
CA TRP A 151 1.71 5.84 10.07
C TRP A 151 1.79 7.36 10.30
N LEU A 152 0.79 8.13 9.84
CA LEU A 152 0.70 9.57 10.04
C LEU A 152 0.60 9.93 11.53
N ARG A 153 -0.23 9.22 12.31
CA ARG A 153 -0.31 9.41 13.77
C ARG A 153 1.01 9.11 14.46
N ALA A 154 1.71 8.05 14.07
CA ALA A 154 3.02 7.72 14.65
C ALA A 154 4.07 8.80 14.34
N ALA A 155 4.11 9.29 13.10
CA ALA A 155 4.96 10.40 12.70
C ALA A 155 4.60 11.68 13.46
N ASN A 156 3.31 12.01 13.59
CA ASN A 156 2.84 13.19 14.32
C ASN A 156 3.16 13.15 15.80
N ALA A 157 2.87 12.03 16.48
CA ALA A 157 3.20 11.86 17.88
C ALA A 157 4.71 11.98 18.14
N ARG A 158 5.55 11.66 17.14
CA ARG A 158 6.99 11.89 17.21
C ARG A 158 7.36 13.35 17.00
N VAL A 159 6.75 14.04 16.02
CA VAL A 159 6.94 15.48 15.82
C VAL A 159 6.55 16.25 17.08
N GLN A 160 5.38 15.96 17.65
CA GLN A 160 4.92 16.56 18.91
C GLN A 160 5.88 16.26 20.06
N ARG A 161 6.37 15.02 20.22
CA ARG A 161 7.36 14.71 21.26
C ARG A 161 8.68 15.48 21.09
N LEU A 162 9.20 15.55 19.86
CA LEU A 162 10.48 16.23 19.58
C LEU A 162 10.38 17.75 19.67
N SER A 163 9.20 18.30 19.36
CA SER A 163 8.92 19.74 19.40
C SER A 163 8.30 20.19 20.73
N GLN A 164 8.13 19.30 21.71
CA GLN A 164 7.40 19.59 22.96
C GLN A 164 5.97 20.14 22.70
N CYS A 165 5.30 19.55 21.70
CA CYS A 165 3.95 19.88 21.24
C CYS A 165 3.80 21.29 20.63
N THR A 166 4.91 21.93 20.22
CA THR A 166 4.85 23.21 19.49
C THR A 166 4.47 23.06 18.03
N HIS A 167 4.79 21.91 17.42
CA HIS A 167 4.48 21.61 16.02
C HIS A 167 3.70 20.31 15.87
N THR A 168 2.81 20.30 14.89
CA THR A 168 2.20 19.11 14.30
C THR A 168 2.99 18.70 13.05
N LEU A 169 2.77 17.47 12.57
CA LEU A 169 3.41 16.98 11.35
C LEU A 169 3.05 17.82 10.12
N LEU A 170 1.84 18.38 10.09
CA LEU A 170 1.39 19.20 8.96
C LEU A 170 1.97 20.63 8.99
N ASP A 171 2.50 21.07 10.13
CA ASP A 171 3.24 22.34 10.22
C ASP A 171 4.63 22.22 9.57
N VAL A 172 5.16 21.00 9.44
CA VAL A 172 6.56 20.74 9.02
C VAL A 172 6.69 19.86 7.77
N ALA A 173 5.59 19.32 7.25
CA ALA A 173 5.58 18.49 6.05
C ALA A 173 4.27 18.62 5.26
N THR A 174 4.37 18.57 3.94
CA THR A 174 3.20 18.61 3.05
C THR A 174 2.58 17.22 2.86
N VAL A 175 1.28 17.19 2.52
CA VAL A 175 0.55 15.94 2.22
C VAL A 175 1.22 15.13 1.11
N ALA A 176 1.76 15.79 0.09
CA ALA A 176 2.44 15.14 -1.03
C ALA A 176 3.73 14.43 -0.58
N GLU A 177 4.53 15.08 0.25
CA GLU A 177 5.76 14.50 0.81
C GLU A 177 5.45 13.30 1.71
N LEU A 178 4.41 13.39 2.54
CA LEU A 178 3.99 12.30 3.42
C LEU A 178 3.51 11.08 2.62
N ARG A 179 2.75 11.30 1.55
CA ARG A 179 2.34 10.23 0.63
C ARG A 179 3.53 9.59 -0.08
N ALA A 180 4.47 10.40 -0.55
CA ALA A 180 5.69 9.91 -1.19
C ALA A 180 6.56 9.10 -0.20
N ALA A 181 6.71 9.57 1.04
CA ALA A 181 7.47 8.88 2.08
C ALA A 181 6.82 7.55 2.50
N TYR A 182 5.49 7.51 2.59
CA TYR A 182 4.75 6.27 2.84
C TYR A 182 4.90 5.28 1.68
N ALA A 183 4.77 5.75 0.42
CA ALA A 183 4.99 4.92 -0.76
C ALA A 183 6.42 4.38 -0.85
N ALA A 184 7.40 5.16 -0.39
CA ALA A 184 8.80 4.77 -0.26
C ALA A 184 9.10 3.94 1.02
N ARG A 185 8.07 3.60 1.81
CA ARG A 185 8.16 2.76 3.03
C ARG A 185 9.13 3.31 4.07
N ARG A 186 9.22 4.64 4.16
CA ARG A 186 10.08 5.30 5.14
C ARG A 186 9.51 5.14 6.55
N HIS A 187 10.38 4.90 7.54
CA HIS A 187 9.96 4.79 8.93
C HIS A 187 9.33 6.11 9.42
N PRO A 188 8.14 6.09 10.07
CA PRO A 188 7.45 7.31 10.47
C PRO A 188 8.30 8.20 11.40
N LEU A 189 9.09 7.60 12.30
CA LEU A 189 10.01 8.34 13.16
C LEU A 189 11.13 9.08 12.39
N SER A 190 11.68 8.45 11.35
CA SER A 190 12.71 9.09 10.50
C SER A 190 12.11 10.25 9.73
N VAL A 191 10.89 10.07 9.19
CA VAL A 191 10.19 11.17 8.51
C VAL A 191 9.92 12.33 9.46
N ALA A 192 9.44 12.06 10.68
CA ALA A 192 9.22 13.09 11.69
C ALA A 192 10.50 13.87 12.03
N GLN A 193 11.64 13.18 12.18
CA GLN A 193 12.93 13.82 12.44
C GLN A 193 13.42 14.67 11.27
N ASP A 194 13.30 14.17 10.04
CA ASP A 194 13.76 14.90 8.86
C ASP A 194 12.87 16.10 8.56
N ALA A 195 11.55 15.97 8.74
CA ALA A 195 10.60 17.07 8.58
C ALA A 195 10.92 18.21 9.56
N LEU A 196 11.18 17.90 10.84
CA LEU A 196 11.58 18.90 11.83
C LEU A 196 12.93 19.56 11.52
N ARG A 197 13.90 18.84 10.95
CA ARG A 197 15.19 19.42 10.54
C ARG A 197 15.05 20.33 9.32
N ALA A 198 14.15 20.00 8.41
CA ALA A 198 13.89 20.76 7.19
C ALA A 198 12.97 21.97 7.43
N ALA A 199 12.28 22.02 8.58
CA ALA A 199 11.40 23.11 8.93
C ALA A 199 12.17 24.45 9.00
N PRO A 200 11.65 25.53 8.39
CA PRO A 200 12.31 26.84 8.43
C PRO A 200 12.48 27.34 9.88
N GLN A 201 13.63 27.96 10.18
CA GLN A 201 14.03 28.44 11.52
C GLN A 201 13.01 29.36 12.22
N ALA A 202 12.04 29.92 11.49
CA ALA A 202 10.93 30.70 12.05
C ALA A 202 9.98 29.88 12.95
N LEU A 203 10.11 28.56 12.97
CA LEU A 203 9.36 27.64 13.85
C LEU A 203 10.14 27.30 15.14
N ALA A 204 11.33 27.87 15.35
CA ALA A 204 12.20 27.60 16.51
C ALA A 204 12.06 28.61 17.67
N SER A 205 11.03 29.47 17.65
CA SER A 205 10.77 30.50 18.66
C SER A 205 9.56 30.18 19.54
#